data_AF-A0AAW0AJL8-F1
#
_entry.id   AF-A0AAW0AJL8-F1
#
_cell.length_a   1.000
_cell.length_b   1.000
_cell.length_c   1.000
_cell.angle_alpha   90.00
_cell.angle_beta   90.00
_cell.angle_gamma   90.00
#
_symmetry.space_group_name_H-M   'P 1'
#
loop_
_entity.id
_entity.type
_entity.pdbx_description
1 polymer ?
#
loop_
_entity_poly.entity_id
_entity_poly.type
_entity_poly.pdbx_seq_one_letter_code
_entity_poly.pdbx_strand_id
1 'polypeptide(L)' 'PNSSYVELIGQAILSSATQSLPLAAIYAWIATNYPYFRPTNATWMNSVRRTLSVKPQFRRV' A
#
# COMPACT_ATOMS: atom_id res chain seq x y z
N PRO A 1 -9.05 -2.89 -11.79
CA PRO A 1 -7.92 -3.78 -11.41
C PRO A 1 -8.39 -4.86 -10.43
N ASN A 2 -8.09 -6.14 -10.71
CA ASN A 2 -8.43 -7.27 -9.83
C ASN A 2 -7.38 -7.52 -8.74
N SER A 3 -6.38 -6.64 -8.62
CA SER A 3 -5.31 -6.76 -7.63
C SER A 3 -5.83 -6.41 -6.24
N SER A 4 -5.61 -7.31 -5.30
CA SER A 4 -5.91 -7.12 -3.90
C SER A 4 -5.00 -6.06 -3.26
N TYR A 5 -5.46 -5.40 -2.19
CA TYR A 5 -4.62 -4.45 -1.45
C TYR A 5 -3.31 -5.08 -0.94
N VAL A 6 -3.31 -6.38 -0.69
CA VAL A 6 -2.11 -7.15 -0.32
C VAL A 6 -1.06 -7.09 -1.42
N GLU A 7 -1.46 -7.33 -2.68
CA GLU A 7 -0.54 -7.31 -3.82
C GLU A 7 -0.02 -5.90 -4.07
N LEU A 8 -0.89 -4.88 -3.99
CA LEU A 8 -0.51 -3.48 -4.16
C LEU A 8 0.54 -3.04 -3.13
N ILE A 9 0.32 -3.38 -1.86
CA ILE A 9 1.24 -3.08 -0.77
C ILE A 9 2.54 -3.87 -0.93
N GLY A 10 2.45 -5.15 -1.30
CA GLY A 10 3.61 -6.01 -1.52
C GLY A 10 4.51 -5.48 -2.63
N GLN A 11 3.94 -5.09 -3.77
CA GLN A 11 4.70 -4.50 -4.87
C GLN A 11 5.34 -3.17 -4.47
N ALA A 12 4.64 -2.32 -3.71
CA ALA A 12 5.22 -1.09 -3.19
C ALA A 12 6.46 -1.38 -2.33
N ILE A 13 6.34 -2.28 -1.35
CA ILE A 13 7.44 -2.61 -0.44
C ILE A 13 8.61 -3.26 -1.18
N LEU A 14 8.33 -4.18 -2.11
CA LEU A 14 9.35 -4.84 -2.93
C LEU A 14 10.07 -3.89 -3.89
N SER A 15 9.45 -2.76 -4.25
CA SER A 15 10.09 -1.72 -5.05
C SER A 15 11.14 -0.92 -4.25
N SER A 16 11.12 -0.99 -2.92
CA SER A 16 12.11 -0.35 -2.05
C SER A 16 13.32 -1.23 -1.83
N ALA A 17 14.52 -0.67 -1.95
CA ALA A 17 15.78 -1.37 -1.68
C ALA A 17 15.88 -1.89 -0.23
N THR A 18 15.18 -1.25 0.71
CA THR A 18 15.19 -1.62 2.13
C THR A 18 14.10 -2.62 2.50
N GLN A 19 13.27 -3.06 1.55
CA GLN A 19 12.08 -3.90 1.78
C GLN A 19 11.17 -3.35 2.88
N SER A 20 11.20 -2.03 3.06
CA SER A 20 10.43 -1.30 4.05
C SER A 20 10.06 0.04 3.44
N LEU A 21 8.83 0.47 3.69
CA LEU A 21 8.33 1.77 3.26
C LEU A 21 7.43 2.36 4.33
N PRO A 22 7.53 3.68 4.60
CA PRO A 22 6.55 4.37 5.42
C PRO A 22 5.19 4.37 4.72
N LEU A 23 4.11 4.42 5.51
CA LEU A 23 2.74 4.41 5.03
C LEU A 23 2.47 5.47 3.94
N ALA A 24 3.02 6.67 4.11
CA ALA A 24 2.91 7.74 3.11
C ALA A 24 3.54 7.38 1.76
N ALA A 25 4.68 6.67 1.75
CA ALA A 25 5.32 6.23 0.52
C ALA A 25 4.53 5.09 -0.16
N ILE A 26 3.90 4.22 0.63
CA ILE A 26 2.98 3.20 0.09
C ILE A 26 1.80 3.88 -0.63
N TYR A 27 1.23 4.93 -0.05
CA TYR A 27 0.17 5.70 -0.70
C TYR A 27 0.63 6.36 -2.00
N ALA A 28 1.79 7.01 -1.97
CA ALA A 28 2.36 7.65 -3.15
C ALA A 28 2.61 6.64 -4.26
N TRP A 29 3.25 5.51 -3.95
CA TRP A 29 3.53 4.46 -4.93
C TRP A 29 2.25 3.91 -5.57
N ILE A 30 1.22 3.61 -4.78
CA ILE A 30 -0.06 3.11 -5.29
C ILE A 30 -0.73 4.17 -6.18
N ALA A 31 -0.77 5.43 -5.75
CA ALA A 31 -1.38 6.51 -6.52
C ALA A 31 -0.64 6.79 -7.84
N THR A 32 0.68 6.64 -7.86
CA THR A 32 1.51 6.80 -9.07
C THR A 32 1.33 5.65 -10.05
N ASN A 33 1.28 4.40 -9.57
CA ASN A 33 1.16 3.21 -10.43
C ASN A 33 -0.28 2.94 -10.88
N TYR A 34 -1.27 3.39 -10.10
CA TYR A 34 -2.68 3.12 -10.34
C TYR A 34 -3.49 4.41 -10.21
N PRO A 35 -3.71 5.15 -11.33
CA PRO A 35 -4.37 6.46 -11.34
C PRO A 35 -5.79 6.49 -10.76
N TYR A 36 -6.41 5.32 -10.58
CA TYR A 36 -7.70 5.15 -9.90
C TYR A 36 -7.62 5.47 -8.39
N PHE A 37 -6.49 5.19 -7.74
CA PHE A 37 -6.29 5.39 -6.30
C PHE A 37 -5.78 6.80 -6.02
N ARG A 38 -6.71 7.76 -6.08
CA ARG A 38 -6.39 9.17 -5.80
C ARG A 38 -6.14 9.40 -4.31
N PRO A 39 -5.14 10.21 -3.90
CA PRO A 39 -4.87 10.54 -2.50
C PRO A 39 -6.03 11.19 -1.77
N THR A 40 -6.98 11.78 -2.49
CA THR A 40 -8.19 12.40 -1.94
C THR A 40 -9.24 11.39 -1.48
N ASN A 41 -9.13 10.12 -1.90
CA ASN A 41 -10.10 9.09 -1.58
C ASN A 41 -9.69 8.32 -0.30
N ALA A 42 -10.29 8.69 0.83
CA ALA A 42 -10.00 8.07 2.12
C ALA A 42 -10.38 6.58 2.19
N THR A 43 -11.29 6.09 1.34
CA THR A 43 -11.82 4.71 1.41
C THR A 43 -10.72 3.68 1.18
N TRP A 44 -9.93 3.81 0.12
CA TRP A 44 -8.87 2.85 -0.16
C TRP A 44 -7.68 3.01 0.80
N MET A 45 -7.40 4.24 1.26
CA MET A 45 -6.37 4.48 2.27
C MET A 45 -6.70 3.79 3.60
N ASN A 46 -7.99 3.77 3.99
CA ASN A 46 -8.50 2.98 5.12
C ASN A 46 -8.31 1.48 4.90
N SER A 47 -8.64 0.98 3.70
CA SER A 47 -8.41 -0.41 3.35
C SER A 47 -6.93 -0.79 3.44
N VAL A 48 -6.01 0.04 2.92
CA VAL A 48 -4.56 -0.17 3.02
C VAL A 48 -4.08 -0.22 4.47
N ARG A 49 -4.51 0.74 5.31
CA ARG A 49 -4.18 0.73 6.75
C ARG A 49 -4.65 -0.54 7.43
N ARG A 50 -5.91 -0.93 7.18
CA ARG A 50 -6.47 -2.17 7.74
C ARG A 50 -5.70 -3.39 7.26
N THR A 51 -5.34 -3.46 5.99
CA THR A 51 -4.57 -4.59 5.43
C THR A 51 -3.19 -4.69 6.08
N LEU A 52 -2.49 -3.57 6.27
CA LEU A 52 -1.21 -3.53 6.96
C LEU A 52 -1.31 -4.02 8.42
N SER A 53 -2.40 -3.68 9.12
CA SER A 53 -2.60 -4.11 10.52
C SER A 53 -3.06 -5.56 10.67
N VAL A 54 -3.87 -6.06 9.73
CA VAL A 54 -4.49 -7.39 9.83
C VAL A 54 -3.61 -8.49 9.26
N LYS A 55 -2.82 -8.21 8.23
CA LYS A 55 -2.06 -9.24 7.53
C LYS A 55 -0.71 -9.47 8.21
N PRO A 56 -0.43 -10.70 8.70
CA PRO A 56 0.79 -10.98 9.48
C PRO A 56 2.09 -10.85 8.68
N GLN A 57 1.98 -10.86 7.36
CA GLN A 57 3.09 -10.63 6.41
C GLN A 57 3.60 -9.19 6.43
N PHE A 58 2.80 -8.23 6.94
CA PHE A 58 3.22 -6.85 7.10
C PHE A 58 3.43 -6.61 8.59
N ARG A 59 4.67 -6.33 8.98
CA ARG A 59 5.01 -6.00 10.37
C ARG A 59 5.41 -4.53 10.44
N ARG A 60 4.93 -3.85 11.47
CA ARG A 60 5.41 -2.52 11.81
C ARG A 60 6.78 -2.68 12.47
N VAL A 61 7.78 -2.06 11.86
CA VAL A 61 9.17 -2.00 12.37
C VAL A 61 9.39 -0.67 13.06
#